data_AF-A0A0B7BYV5-F1
#
_entry.id   AF-A0A0B7BYV5-F1
#
_cell.length_a   1.000
_cell.length_b   1.000
_cell.length_c   1.000
_cell.angle_alpha   90.00
_cell.angle_beta   90.00
_cell.angle_gamma   90.00
#
_symmetry.space_group_name_H-M   'P 1'
#
loop_
_entity.id
_entity.type
_entity.pdbx_description
1 polymer ?
#
loop_
_entity_poly.entity_id
_entity_poly.type
_entity_poly.pdbx_seq_one_letter_code
_entity_poly.pdbx_strand_id
1 'polypeptide(L)' 'VNGFFYRFYDVNLTPRSCTQNDGQLNPNQVCTVPFGTPVSEVCTYKVLSNPSLSQGYAITSQSCTATY' A
#
# COMPACT_ATOMS: atom_id res chain seq x y z
N VAL A 1 17.34 2.11 23.02
CA VAL A 1 16.71 3.45 23.10
C VAL A 1 15.31 3.31 22.54
N ASN A 2 14.27 3.83 23.21
CA ASN A 2 12.90 3.90 22.71
C ASN A 2 12.85 4.82 21.48
N GLY A 3 13.32 4.31 20.34
CA GLY A 3 13.56 5.08 19.13
C GLY A 3 12.46 4.81 18.13
N PHE A 4 11.80 5.88 17.69
CA PHE A 4 11.07 5.81 16.43
C PHE A 4 12.07 5.80 15.28
N PHE A 5 11.79 5.04 14.23
CA PHE A 5 12.64 5.01 13.03
C PHE A 5 11.80 5.03 11.77
N TYR A 6 12.37 5.57 10.70
CA TYR A 6 11.77 5.53 9.37
C TYR A 6 12.37 4.39 8.56
N ARG A 7 11.53 3.68 7.81
CA ARG A 7 11.94 2.72 6.78
C ARG A 7 11.24 3.03 5.48
N PHE A 8 11.95 2.75 4.39
CA PHE A 8 11.41 2.84 3.05
C PHE A 8 11.17 1.43 2.52
N TYR A 9 10.02 1.23 1.88
CA TYR A 9 9.65 -0.04 1.25
C TYR A 9 9.24 0.23 -0.18
N ASP A 10 9.92 -0.41 -1.13
CA ASP A 10 9.51 -0.44 -2.51
C ASP A 10 8.72 -1.73 -2.76
N VAL A 11 7.48 -1.57 -3.21
CA VAL A 11 6.53 -2.68 -3.39
C VAL A 11 6.01 -2.65 -4.82
N ASN A 12 6.14 -3.78 -5.52
CA ASN A 12 5.48 -3.99 -6.80
C ASN A 12 4.04 -4.40 -6.56
N LEU A 13 3.09 -3.56 -6.97
CA LEU A 13 1.67 -3.82 -6.91
C LEU A 13 1.14 -4.11 -8.32
N THR A 14 0.25 -5.09 -8.43
CA THR A 14 -0.58 -5.27 -9.63
C THR A 14 -1.90 -4.56 -9.38
N PRO A 15 -2.23 -3.49 -10.12
CA PRO A 15 -3.50 -2.80 -9.94
C PRO A 15 -4.67 -3.76 -10.18
N ARG A 16 -5.63 -3.78 -9.26
CA ARG A 16 -6.88 -4.54 -9.42
C ARG A 16 -8.05 -3.61 -9.17
N SER A 17 -9.07 -3.67 -10.01
CA SER A 17 -10.35 -3.04 -9.73
C SER A 17 -11.16 -3.96 -8.82
N CYS A 18 -11.20 -3.62 -7.54
CA CYS A 18 -12.21 -4.11 -6.60
C CYS A 18 -13.22 -2.96 -6.42
N THR A 19 -14.53 -3.25 -6.41
CA THR A 19 -15.50 -2.29 -5.85
C THR A 19 -15.18 -2.14 -4.37
N GLN A 20 -14.59 -1.00 -3.99
CA GLN A 20 -14.33 -0.65 -2.61
C GLN A 20 -15.68 -0.39 -1.94
N ASN A 21 -16.32 -1.44 -1.45
CA ASN A 21 -17.43 -1.27 -0.52
C ASN A 21 -16.79 -0.85 0.80
N ASP A 22 -17.09 0.38 1.22
CA ASP A 22 -16.51 1.12 2.34
C ASP A 22 -15.87 0.27 3.45
N GLY A 23 -14.58 0.54 3.70
CA GLY A 23 -13.88 0.24 4.94
C GLY A 23 -13.16 -1.11 5.04
N GLN A 24 -13.57 -2.15 4.32
CA GLN A 24 -12.90 -3.46 4.37
C GLN A 24 -12.89 -4.16 3.01
N LEU A 25 -11.71 -4.55 2.54
CA LEU A 25 -11.60 -5.48 1.41
C LEU A 25 -12.32 -6.77 1.80
N ASN A 26 -13.36 -7.13 1.05
CA ASN A 26 -14.01 -8.43 1.23
C ASN A 26 -13.05 -9.52 0.73
N PRO A 27 -12.55 -10.43 1.60
CA PRO A 27 -11.55 -11.43 1.20
C PRO A 27 -12.07 -12.41 0.13
N ASN A 28 -13.40 -12.50 -0.04
CA ASN A 28 -14.03 -13.32 -1.07
C ASN A 28 -14.33 -12.52 -2.36
N GLN A 29 -13.96 -11.25 -2.41
CA GLN A 29 -14.17 -10.41 -3.59
C GLN A 29 -13.18 -10.77 -4.68
N VAL A 30 -13.72 -11.14 -5.83
CA VAL A 30 -12.93 -11.31 -7.05
C VAL A 30 -12.67 -9.92 -7.62
N CYS A 31 -11.41 -9.49 -7.56
CA CYS A 31 -10.99 -8.27 -8.22
C CYS A 31 -10.46 -8.58 -9.61
N THR A 32 -10.89 -7.82 -10.61
CA THR A 32 -10.47 -7.97 -12.00
C THR A 32 -9.36 -6.97 -12.32
N VAL A 33 -8.56 -7.25 -13.36
CA VAL A 33 -7.59 -6.29 -13.92
C VAL A 33 -8.21 -5.75 -15.20
N PRO A 34 -8.64 -4.47 -15.25
CA PRO A 34 -9.22 -3.90 -16.46
C PRO A 34 -8.19 -3.88 -17.60
N PHE A 35 -8.67 -4.05 -18.83
CA PHE A 35 -7.82 -3.93 -20.02
C PHE A 35 -7.26 -2.50 -20.14
N GLY A 36 -5.94 -2.35 -20.35
CA GLY A 36 -5.26 -1.05 -20.41
C GLY A 36 -4.75 -0.50 -19.07
N THR A 37 -4.93 -1.23 -17.97
CA THR A 37 -4.34 -0.89 -16.67
C THR A 37 -2.84 -1.22 -16.68
N PRO A 38 -1.96 -0.39 -16.09
CA PRO A 38 -0.53 -0.69 -16.01
C PRO A 38 -0.30 -2.08 -15.40
N VAL A 39 0.63 -2.83 -15.99
CA VAL A 39 0.91 -4.24 -15.63
C VAL A 39 1.47 -4.33 -14.22
N SER A 40 2.19 -3.30 -13.79
CA SER A 40 2.70 -3.17 -12.43
C SER A 40 2.88 -1.70 -12.04
N GLU A 41 2.73 -1.42 -10.76
CA GLU A 41 2.99 -0.12 -10.16
C GLU A 41 4.02 -0.30 -9.04
N VAL A 42 5.13 0.42 -9.11
CA VAL A 42 6.12 0.45 -8.03
C VAL A 42 5.70 1.53 -7.06
N CYS A 43 5.36 1.15 -5.83
CA CYS A 43 5.04 2.08 -4.76
C CYS A 43 6.17 2.12 -3.71
N THR A 44 6.67 3.32 -3.43
CA THR A 44 7.58 3.59 -2.32
C THR A 44 6.80 4.11 -1.12
N TYR A 45 6.89 3.41 0.00
CA TYR A 45 6.26 3.76 1.28
C TYR A 45 7.29 4.22 2.30
N LYS A 46 7.05 5.36 2.94
CA LYS A 46 7.82 5.80 4.12
C LYS A 46 7.06 5.44 5.38
N VAL A 47 7.53 4.43 6.09
CA VAL A 47 6.90 3.92 7.32
C VAL A 47 7.64 4.43 8.53
N LEU A 48 6.92 5.12 9.42
CA LEU A 48 7.35 5.43 10.77
C LEU A 48 7.03 4.23 11.66
N SER A 49 8.02 3.60 12.27
CA SER A 49 7.80 2.68 13.38
C SER A 49 7.97 3.44 14.68
N ASN A 50 6.95 3.45 15.52
CA ASN A 50 6.95 4.10 16.82
C ASN A 50 6.04 3.29 17.76
N PRO A 51 6.60 2.68 18.83
CA PRO A 51 5.83 1.90 19.81
C PRO A 51 4.67 2.65 20.48
N SER A 52 4.66 3.99 20.45
CA SER A 52 3.57 4.82 20.99
C SER A 52 2.35 4.90 20.05
N LEU A 53 2.45 4.44 18.80
CA LEU A 53 1.31 4.36 17.88
C LEU A 53 0.46 3.13 18.20
N SER A 54 -0.85 3.23 18.00
CA SER A 54 -1.79 2.12 18.24
C SER A 54 -1.41 0.82 17.51
N GLN A 55 -0.96 0.94 16.25
CA GLN A 55 -0.46 -0.20 15.47
C GLN A 55 1.07 -0.39 15.56
N GLY A 56 1.78 0.47 16.30
CA GLY A 56 3.26 0.47 16.35
C GLY A 56 3.95 1.05 15.11
N TYR A 57 3.19 1.37 14.05
CA TYR A 57 3.68 2.02 12.85
C TYR A 57 2.63 2.92 12.19
N ALA A 58 3.08 3.80 11.29
CA ALA A 58 2.24 4.59 10.40
C ALA A 58 2.93 4.79 9.05
N ILE A 59 2.17 4.71 7.96
CA ILE A 59 2.64 5.15 6.64
C ILE A 59 2.55 6.68 6.64
N THR A 60 3.70 7.34 6.48
CA THR A 60 3.82 8.81 6.53
C THR A 60 3.91 9.45 5.16
N SER A 61 4.31 8.69 4.15
CA SER A 61 4.20 9.09 2.74
C SER A 61 4.13 7.86 1.85
N GLN A 62 3.51 8.03 0.69
CA GLN A 62 3.43 7.04 -0.38
C GLN A 62 3.61 7.76 -1.72
N SER A 63 4.39 7.18 -2.62
CA SER A 63 4.50 7.59 -4.03
C SER A 63 4.51 6.35 -4.89
N CYS A 64 3.79 6.38 -6.00
CA CYS A 64 3.66 5.23 -6.89
C CYS A 64 3.90 5.63 -8.34
N THR A 65 4.58 4.77 -9.08
CA THR A 65 4.90 4.95 -10.51
C THR A 65 4.37 3.78 -11.31
N ALA A 66 3.50 4.06 -12.27
CA ALA A 66 2.94 3.07 -13.17
C ALA A 66 3.96 2.62 -14.22
N THR A 67 3.98 1.31 -14.47
CA THR A 67 4.76 0.65 -15.53
C THR A 67 3.76 0.02 -16.50
N TYR A 68 3.75 0.52 -17.74
CA TYR A 68 2.83 0.11 -18.80
C TYR A 68 3.46 -0.91 -19.73
#